data_AF-A0A3D4AZ85-F1
#
_entry.id   AF-A0A3D4AZ85-F1
#
_cell.length_a   1.000
_cell.length_b   1.000
_cell.length_c   1.000
_cell.angle_alpha   90.00
_cell.angle_beta   90.00
_cell.angle_gamma   90.00
#
_symmetry.space_group_name_H-M   'P 1'
#
loop_
_entity.id
_entity.type
_entity.pdbx_description
1 polymer ?
#
loop_
_entity_poly.entity_id
_entity_poly.type
_entity_poly.pdbx_seq_one_letter_code
_entity_poly.pdbx_strand_id
1 'polypeptide(L)' 'EIADVQLYLARLADQLGIDPIAAAMAKLQKNAEKYPVEKARGNAKKYTEL' A
#
# COMPACT_ATOMS: atom_id res chain seq x y z
N GLU A 1 4.72 -11.75 -16.25
CA GLU A 1 3.58 -11.22 -15.45
C GLU A 1 3.97 -10.22 -14.36
N ILE A 2 4.57 -10.60 -13.21
CA ILE A 2 4.83 -9.64 -12.11
C ILE A 2 5.80 -8.52 -12.54
N ALA A 3 6.84 -8.87 -13.30
CA ALA A 3 7.79 -7.89 -13.84
C ALA A 3 7.10 -6.88 -14.77
N ASP A 4 6.12 -7.32 -15.57
CA ASP A 4 5.37 -6.45 -16.48
C ASP A 4 4.51 -5.47 -15.70
N VAL A 5 3.83 -5.94 -14.64
CA VAL A 5 3.08 -5.06 -13.71
C VAL A 5 4.01 -4.02 -13.08
N GLN A 6 5.19 -4.43 -12.63
CA GLN A 6 6.17 -3.52 -12.05
C GLN A 6 6.66 -2.48 -13.09
N LEU A 7 6.88 -2.90 -14.34
CA LEU A 7 7.30 -2.04 -15.44
C LEU A 7 6.22 -0.99 -15.78
N TYR A 8 4.97 -1.40 -15.91
CA TYR A 8 3.86 -0.47 -16.16
C TYR A 8 3.64 0.49 -14.99
N LEU A 9 3.78 0.01 -13.75
CA LEU A 9 3.69 0.88 -12.56
C LEU A 9 4.82 1.92 -12.54
N ALA A 10 6.06 1.52 -12.85
CA ALA A 10 7.19 2.45 -12.93
C ALA A 10 6.97 3.52 -14.01
N ARG A 11 6.49 3.12 -15.19
CA ARG A 11 6.15 4.06 -16.26
C ARG A 11 5.02 5.01 -15.88
N LEU A 12 3.99 4.52 -15.20
CA LEU A 12 2.87 5.34 -14.72
C LEU A 12 3.34 6.36 -13.67
N ALA A 13 4.20 5.94 -12.75
CA ALA A 13 4.76 6.80 -11.72
C ALA A 13 5.56 7.97 -12.33
N ASP A 14 6.39 7.67 -13.34
CA ASP A 14 7.15 8.68 -14.09
C ASP A 14 6.23 9.69 -14.80
N GLN A 15 5.21 9.21 -15.52
CA GLN A 15 4.25 10.10 -16.22
C GLN A 15 3.44 10.99 -15.28
N LEU A 16 3.21 10.56 -14.04
CA LEU A 16 2.47 11.32 -13.03
C LEU A 16 3.38 12.13 -12.09
N GLY A 17 4.71 12.03 -12.25
CA GLY A 17 5.68 12.69 -11.36
C GLY A 17 5.61 12.17 -9.91
N ILE A 18 5.26 10.91 -9.71
CA ILE A 18 5.11 10.27 -8.40
C ILE A 18 6.36 9.44 -8.09
N ASP A 19 6.95 9.61 -6.91
CA ASP A 19 7.93 8.66 -6.38
C ASP A 19 7.22 7.41 -5.82
N PRO A 20 7.36 6.23 -6.46
CA PRO A 20 6.67 5.02 -6.04
C PRO A 20 7.13 4.51 -4.67
N ILE A 21 8.39 4.76 -4.29
CA ILE A 21 8.94 4.32 -2.99
C ILE A 21 8.37 5.19 -1.87
N ALA A 22 8.39 6.52 -2.03
CA ALA A 22 7.77 7.43 -1.07
C ALA A 22 6.26 7.18 -0.93
N ALA A 23 5.56 6.94 -2.05
CA ALA A 23 4.14 6.62 -2.05
C ALA A 23 3.85 5.30 -1.30
N ALA A 24 4.68 4.27 -1.50
CA ALA A 24 4.55 3.00 -0.78
C ALA A 24 4.76 3.18 0.72
N MET A 25 5.79 3.94 1.14
CA MET A 25 6.05 4.21 2.56
C MET A 25 4.89 4.97 3.24
N ALA A 26 4.37 6.01 2.58
CA ALA A 26 3.21 6.75 3.09
C ALA A 26 1.97 5.86 3.20
N LYS A 27 1.80 4.91 2.27
CA LYS A 27 0.70 3.94 2.31
C LYS A 27 0.85 2.95 3.47
N LEU A 28 2.07 2.46 3.73
CA LEU A 28 2.35 1.57 4.86
C LEU A 28 2.03 2.24 6.19
N GLN A 29 2.44 3.50 6.37
CA GLN A 29 2.12 4.28 7.58
C GLN A 29 0.60 4.40 7.79
N LYS A 30 -0.14 4.79 6.75
CA LYS A 30 -1.61 4.86 6.80
C LYS A 30 -2.26 3.51 7.08
N ASN A 31 -1.69 2.43 6.56
CA ASN A 31 -2.19 1.08 6.82
C ASN A 31 -1.95 0.67 8.27
N ALA A 32 -0.80 1.01 8.85
CA ALA A 32 -0.52 0.74 10.26
C ALA A 32 -1.50 1.45 11.20
N GLU A 33 -1.88 2.69 10.88
CA GLU A 33 -2.92 3.44 11.60
C GLU A 33 -4.30 2.79 11.46
N LYS A 34 -4.64 2.30 10.25
CA LYS A 34 -5.93 1.66 9.98
C LYS A 34 -6.06 0.25 10.54
N TYR A 35 -4.95 -0.46 10.69
CA TYR A 35 -4.91 -1.85 11.14
C TYR A 35 -3.92 -2.00 12.31
N PRO A 36 -4.27 -1.51 13.51
CA PRO A 36 -3.43 -1.70 14.68
C PRO A 36 -3.25 -3.20 14.94
N VAL A 37 -2.00 -3.63 15.12
CA VAL A 37 -1.63 -5.05 15.29
C VAL A 37 -2.39 -5.70 16.46
N GLU A 38 -2.59 -4.94 17.54
CA GLU A 38 -3.39 -5.33 18.72
C GLU A 38 -4.83 -5.74 18.37
N LYS A 39 -5.44 -5.14 17.33
CA LYS A 39 -6.83 -5.39 16.91
C LYS A 39 -6.94 -6.30 15.68
N ALA A 40 -5.92 -6.32 14.83
CA ALA A 40 -5.96 -6.99 13.53
C ALA A 40 -5.33 -8.40 13.52
N ARG A 41 -4.61 -8.80 14.58
CA ARG A 41 -3.95 -10.13 14.64
C ARG A 41 -5.00 -11.24 14.73
N GLY A 42 -5.15 -12.00 13.63
CA GLY A 42 -6.07 -13.14 13.55
C GLY A 42 -7.48 -12.82 13.05
N ASN A 43 -7.75 -11.57 12.63
CA ASN A 43 -9.07 -11.17 12.14
C ASN A 43 -8.94 -10.59 10.72
N ALA A 44 -9.52 -11.27 9.72
CA ALA A 44 -9.56 -10.78 8.33
C ALA A 44 -10.62 -9.70 8.09
N LYS A 45 -11.21 -9.16 9.16
CA LYS A 45 -12.22 -8.10 9.11
C LYS A 45 -11.59 -6.79 8.62
N LYS A 46 -12.33 -6.07 7.79
CA LYS A 46 -11.91 -4.72 7.37
C LYS A 46 -11.89 -3.79 8.57
N TYR A 47 -11.07 -2.74 8.53
CA TYR A 47 -10.96 -1.75 9.61
C TYR A 47 -12.29 -1.08 9.99
N THR A 48 -13.28 -1.12 9.09
CA THR A 48 -14.66 -0.67 9.33
C THR A 48 -15.44 -1.56 10.30
N GLU A 49 -14.89 -2.72 10.68
CA GLU A 49 -15.49 -3.72 11.56
C GLU A 49 -14.56 -4.09 12.74
N LEU A 50 -13.51 -3.28 12.99
CA LEU A 50 -12.54 -3.40 14.10
C LEU A 50 -12.89 -2.51 15.30
#